data_AF-A0A2P9EDD5-F1
#
_entry.id   AF-A0A2P9EDD5-F1
#
_cell.length_a   1.000
_cell.length_b   1.000
_cell.length_c   1.000
_cell.angle_alpha   90.00
_cell.angle_beta   90.00
_cell.angle_gamma   90.00
#
_symmetry.space_group_name_H-M   'P 1'
#
loop_
_entity.id
_entity.type
_entity.pdbx_description
1 polymer ?
#
loop_
_entity_poly.entity_id
_entity_poly.type
_entity_poly.pdbx_seq_one_letter_code
_entity_poly.pdbx_strand_id
1 'polypeptide(L)'
;MNGFRNRSRNSLVWRYRCVGNRAVRLEVRELWAEAADVWWLAAHIAPRTDWQQFAWQRAEHCQRRSRGKAGHQPRPSGGRGCLAKTKEHTSQVG
;
A
#
# COMPACT_ATOMS: atom_id res chain seq x y z
N MET A 1 22.34 39.04 -7.66
CA MET A 1 20.90 38.66 -7.72
C MET A 1 20.77 37.14 -7.78
N ASN A 2 20.41 36.45 -6.68
CA ASN A 2 20.16 34.99 -6.63
C ASN A 2 18.95 34.60 -5.73
N GLY A 3 18.18 35.59 -5.25
CA GLY A 3 17.16 35.39 -4.21
C GLY A 3 15.91 34.62 -4.63
N PHE A 4 15.47 34.78 -5.89
CA PHE A 4 14.24 34.14 -6.39
C PHE A 4 14.39 32.61 -6.52
N ARG A 5 15.56 32.14 -7.00
CA ARG A 5 15.84 30.71 -7.20
C ARG A 5 15.89 29.96 -5.87
N ASN A 6 16.47 30.55 -4.83
CA ASN A 6 16.56 29.94 -3.50
C ASN A 6 15.22 29.88 -2.76
N ARG A 7 14.36 30.90 -2.87
CA ARG A 7 13.04 30.90 -2.21
C ARG A 7 12.10 29.85 -2.83
N SER A 8 12.13 29.70 -4.16
CA SER A 8 11.41 28.64 -4.88
C SER A 8 11.94 27.24 -4.56
N ARG A 9 13.26 27.07 -4.46
CA ARG A 9 13.84 25.78 -4.08
C ARG A 9 13.50 25.38 -2.64
N ASN A 10 13.46 26.33 -1.71
CA ASN A 10 13.00 26.09 -0.34
C ASN A 10 11.52 25.69 -0.27
N SER A 11 10.66 26.27 -1.12
CA SER A 11 9.25 25.88 -1.17
C SER A 11 9.06 24.46 -1.73
N LEU A 12 9.84 24.05 -2.74
CA LEU A 12 9.84 22.68 -3.25
C LEU A 12 10.38 21.67 -2.23
N VAL A 13 11.45 22.01 -1.50
CA VAL A 13 11.97 21.19 -0.41
C VAL A 13 10.94 21.01 0.70
N TRP A 14 10.24 22.09 1.08
CA TRP A 14 9.15 22.02 2.06
C TRP A 14 8.01 21.14 1.58
N ARG A 15 7.55 21.32 0.33
CA ARG A 15 6.49 20.47 -0.26
C ARG A 15 6.89 19.00 -0.31
N TYR A 16 8.10 18.70 -0.77
CA TYR A 16 8.64 17.34 -0.78
C TYR A 16 8.58 16.71 0.61
N ARG A 17 9.03 17.43 1.64
CA ARG A 17 8.98 16.96 3.04
C ARG A 17 7.56 16.74 3.53
N CYS A 18 6.62 17.63 3.23
CA CYS A 18 5.22 17.49 3.60
C CYS A 18 4.57 16.25 2.97
N VAL A 19 4.78 16.05 1.66
CA VAL A 19 4.25 14.90 0.92
C VAL A 19 4.92 13.61 1.39
N GLY A 20 6.25 13.60 1.54
CA GLY A 20 6.99 12.44 2.06
C GLY A 20 6.56 12.03 3.47
N ASN A 21 6.34 12.99 4.38
CA ASN A 21 5.83 12.69 5.73
C ASN A 21 4.43 12.06 5.67
N ARG A 22 3.55 12.56 4.78
CA ARG A 22 2.24 11.94 4.55
C ARG A 22 2.39 10.50 4.03
N ALA A 23 3.29 10.26 3.08
CA ALA A 23 3.55 8.93 2.54
C ALA A 23 4.02 7.96 3.62
N VAL A 24 4.97 8.38 4.47
CA VAL A 24 5.46 7.58 5.61
C VAL A 24 4.34 7.25 6.58
N ARG A 25 3.47 8.21 6.90
CA ARG A 25 2.29 7.94 7.76
C ARG A 25 1.35 6.90 7.18
N LEU A 26 1.21 6.85 5.84
CA LEU A 26 0.40 5.83 5.18
C LEU A 26 1.09 4.46 5.21
N GLU A 27 2.40 4.39 5.01
CA GLU A 27 3.17 3.14 5.15
C GLU A 27 3.07 2.56 6.57
N VAL A 28 3.18 3.40 7.60
CA VAL A 28 3.04 2.98 9.01
C VAL A 28 1.63 2.46 9.29
N ARG A 29 0.61 3.01 8.62
CA ARG A 29 -0.79 2.54 8.69
C ARG A 29 -1.07 1.35 7.78
N GLU A 30 -0.04 0.82 7.10
CA GLU A 30 -0.15 -0.25 6.11
C GLU A 30 -1.08 0.05 4.92
N LEU A 31 -1.33 1.32 4.63
CA LEU A 31 -2.12 1.78 3.48
C LEU A 31 -1.22 1.84 2.25
N TRP A 32 -0.81 0.67 1.77
CA TRP A 32 0.26 0.53 0.77
C TRP A 32 -0.10 1.10 -0.61
N ALA A 33 -1.36 1.05 -1.04
CA ALA A 33 -1.78 1.59 -2.33
C ALA A 33 -1.70 3.12 -2.32
N GLU A 34 -2.30 3.74 -1.29
CA GLU A 34 -2.30 5.19 -1.10
C GLU A 34 -0.88 5.71 -0.81
N ALA A 35 -0.07 4.96 -0.06
CA ALA A 35 1.34 5.29 0.14
C ALA A 35 2.11 5.32 -1.19
N ALA A 36 1.84 4.39 -2.10
CA ALA A 36 2.49 4.35 -3.41
C ALA A 36 2.18 5.61 -4.24
N ASP A 37 0.91 6.02 -4.30
CA ASP A 37 0.49 7.22 -5.03
C ASP A 37 1.13 8.49 -4.47
N VAL A 38 1.22 8.59 -3.14
CA VAL A 38 1.80 9.76 -2.48
C VAL A 38 3.32 9.79 -2.65
N TRP A 39 4.01 8.64 -2.66
CA TRP A 39 5.43 8.56 -3.02
C TRP A 39 5.68 8.91 -4.48
N TRP A 40 4.80 8.50 -5.39
CA TRP A 40 4.87 8.87 -6.81
C TRP A 40 4.75 10.39 -6.99
N LEU A 41 3.82 11.02 -6.27
CA LEU A 41 3.71 12.49 -6.22
C LEU A 41 4.99 13.13 -5.64
N ALA A 42 5.54 12.58 -4.56
CA ALA A 42 6.77 13.06 -3.95
C ALA A 42 7.95 13.03 -4.95
N ALA A 43 8.04 11.98 -5.76
CA ALA A 43 9.07 11.85 -6.78
C ALA A 43 8.97 12.94 -7.85
N HIS A 44 7.76 13.31 -8.28
CA HIS A 44 7.54 14.34 -9.30
C HIS A 44 7.89 15.75 -8.82
N ILE A 45 7.68 16.05 -7.54
CA ILE A 45 7.97 17.37 -6.98
C ILE A 45 9.39 17.50 -6.40
N ALA A 46 10.15 16.41 -6.39
CA ALA A 46 11.47 16.36 -5.79
C ALA A 46 12.42 17.34 -6.50
N PRO A 47 13.04 18.30 -5.77
CA PRO A 47 13.93 19.29 -6.38
C PRO A 47 15.32 18.74 -6.73
N ARG A 48 15.58 17.46 -6.40
CA ARG A 48 16.87 16.79 -6.61
C ARG A 48 16.67 15.35 -7.06
N THR A 49 17.59 14.87 -7.88
CA THR A 49 17.52 13.55 -8.51
C THR A 49 17.67 12.41 -7.49
N ASP A 50 18.49 12.57 -6.46
CA ASP A 50 18.64 11.59 -5.37
C ASP A 50 17.31 11.39 -4.60
N TRP A 51 16.63 12.49 -4.30
CA TRP A 51 15.33 12.47 -3.62
C TRP A 51 14.21 11.92 -4.50
N GLN A 52 14.28 12.20 -5.80
CA GLN A 52 13.38 11.63 -6.80
C GLN A 52 13.55 10.10 -6.88
N GLN A 53 14.79 9.61 -7.03
CA GLN A 53 15.07 8.17 -7.09
C GLN A 53 14.63 7.45 -5.83
N PHE A 54 14.90 8.03 -4.66
CA PHE A 54 14.43 7.47 -3.39
C PHE A 54 12.91 7.34 -3.35
N ALA A 55 12.18 8.40 -3.74
CA ALA A 55 10.72 8.38 -3.74
C ALA A 55 10.16 7.36 -4.75
N TRP A 56 10.80 7.21 -5.92
CA TRP A 56 10.43 6.16 -6.89
C TRP A 56 10.61 4.75 -6.33
N GLN A 57 11.76 4.46 -5.72
CA GLN A 57 12.02 3.16 -5.10
C GLN A 57 10.98 2.83 -4.02
N ARG A 58 10.57 3.83 -3.23
CA ARG A 58 9.51 3.67 -2.21
C ARG A 58 8.14 3.47 -2.83
N ALA A 59 7.80 4.19 -3.89
CA ALA A 59 6.55 4.01 -4.62
C ALA A 59 6.44 2.58 -5.16
N GLU A 60 7.48 2.07 -5.81
CA GLU A 60 7.54 0.69 -6.32
C GLU A 60 7.46 -0.35 -5.21
N HIS A 61 8.11 -0.11 -4.07
CA HIS A 61 8.00 -0.98 -2.89
C HIS A 61 6.55 -1.05 -2.40
N CYS A 62 5.92 0.11 -2.21
CA CYS A 62 4.53 0.20 -1.75
C CYS A 62 3.57 -0.48 -2.73
N GLN A 63 3.78 -0.30 -4.04
CA GLN A 63 2.98 -0.94 -5.07
C GLN A 63 3.13 -2.47 -5.08
N ARG A 64 4.34 -3.00 -4.88
CA ARG A 64 4.53 -4.45 -4.74
C ARG A 64 3.83 -4.99 -3.50
N ARG A 65 3.86 -4.25 -2.40
CA ARG A 65 3.26 -4.64 -1.12
C ARG A 65 1.74 -4.57 -1.13
N SER A 66 1.15 -3.60 -1.83
CA SER A 66 -0.31 -3.52 -2.01
C SER A 66 -0.85 -4.70 -2.80
N ARG A 67 -0.12 -5.16 -3.84
CA ARG A 67 -0.48 -6.36 -4.62
C ARG A 67 -0.42 -7.65 -3.81
N GLY A 68 0.49 -7.76 -2.83
CA GLY A 68 0.56 -8.91 -1.92
C GLY A 68 -0.59 -8.99 -0.91
N LYS A 69 -1.25 -7.86 -0.59
CA LYS A 69 -2.42 -7.80 0.32
C LYS A 69 -3.73 -8.11 -0.40
N ALA A 70 -3.83 -7.88 -1.72
CA ALA A 70 -4.99 -8.30 -2.52
C ALA A 70 -5.19 -9.83 -2.56
N GLY A 71 -4.15 -10.61 -2.21
CA GLY A 71 -4.21 -12.07 -2.08
C GLY A 71 -4.61 -12.58 -0.69
N HIS A 72 -4.69 -11.74 0.34
CA HIS A 72 -5.22 -12.17 1.64
C HIS A 72 -6.74 -12.01 1.61
N GLN A 73 -7.43 -13.01 1.04
CA GLN A 73 -8.83 -13.21 1.39
C GLN A 73 -8.92 -13.30 2.93
N PRO A 74 -9.94 -12.68 3.57
CA PRO A 74 -10.28 -13.09 4.92
C PRO A 74 -10.53 -14.58 4.85
N ARG A 75 -9.78 -15.37 5.63
CA ARG A 75 -10.09 -16.79 5.75
C ARG A 75 -11.56 -16.85 6.18
N PRO A 76 -12.44 -17.62 5.50
CA PRO A 76 -13.74 -17.86 6.06
C PRO A 76 -13.49 -18.55 7.40
N SER A 77 -13.75 -17.84 8.49
CA SER A 77 -13.74 -18.41 9.83
C SER A 77 -14.67 -19.61 9.77
N GLY A 78 -14.08 -20.81 9.74
CA GLY A 78 -14.76 -22.07 9.57
C GLY A 78 -15.82 -22.21 10.64
N GLY A 79 -17.06 -21.87 10.25
CA GLY A 79 -18.25 -22.15 11.01
C GLY A 79 -18.28 -23.66 11.22
N ARG A 80 -18.14 -24.04 12.48
CA ARG A 80 -18.20 -25.40 12.99
C ARG A 80 -19.64 -25.90 12.79
N GLY A 81 -19.97 -26.28 11.56
CA GLY A 81 -21.26 -26.83 11.16
C GLY A 81 -21.22 -28.36 11.23
N CYS A 82 -21.72 -28.88 12.35
CA CYS A 82 -22.39 -30.16 12.53
C CYS A 82 -22.30 -31.17 11.37
N LEU A 83 -21.48 -32.22 11.52
CA LEU A 83 -21.58 -33.42 10.69
C LEU A 83 -22.88 -34.16 11.07
N ALA A 84 -23.96 -33.84 10.36
CA ALA A 84 -25.21 -34.57 10.46
C ALA A 84 -24.98 -36.00 9.97
N LYS A 85 -25.08 -36.92 10.93
CA LYS A 85 -24.97 -38.37 10.79
C LYS A 85 -26.23 -38.85 10.04
N THR A 86 -26.17 -38.98 8.71
CA THR A 86 -27.21 -39.73 7.99
C THR A 86 -26.88 -41.22 8.05
N LYS A 87 -27.59 -41.87 8.96
CA LYS A 87 -27.76 -43.30 9.06
C LYS A 87 -28.92 -43.63 8.11
N GLU A 88 -28.67 -44.31 7.01
CA GLU A 88 -29.73 -45.04 6.32
C GLU A 88 -29.26 -46.46 6.03
N HIS A 89 -30.07 -47.37 6.55
CA HIS A 89 -29.97 -48.81 6.64
C HIS A 89 -31.02 -49.35 5.67
N THR A 90 -30.73 -50.46 4.96
CA THR A 90 -31.73 -51.49 4.60
C THR A 90 -32.74 -51.04 3.50
N SER A 91 -33.08 -51.75 2.41
CA SER A 91 -33.15 -53.17 2.03
C SER A 91 -33.39 -53.24 0.50
N GLN A 92 -32.89 -54.24 -0.25
CA GLN A 92 -33.61 -55.45 -0.74
C GLN A 92 -34.62 -55.14 -1.88
N VAL A 93 -34.72 -55.84 -3.02
CA VAL A 93 -35.23 -57.21 -3.27
C VAL A 93 -35.20 -57.40 -4.80
N GLY A 94 -34.98 -58.63 -5.30
CA GLY A 94 -35.51 -59.09 -6.59
C GLY A 94 -34.51 -59.83 -7.44
#